data_AF-A0ABD1W4K1-F1
#
_entry.id   AF-A0ABD1W4K1-F1
#
_cell.length_a   1.000
_cell.length_b   1.000
_cell.length_c   1.000
_cell.angle_alpha   90.00
_cell.angle_beta   90.00
_cell.angle_gamma   90.00
#
_symmetry.space_group_name_H-M   'P 1'
#
loop_
_entity.id
_entity.type
_entity.pdbx_description
1 polymer ?
#
loop_
_entity_poly.entity_id
_entity_poly.type
_entity_poly.pdbx_seq_one_letter_code
_entity_poly.pdbx_strand_id
1 'polypeptide(L)'
;MMMKLTRFQILVDGENWYIELRRKEPKISKSDNLEACMAQWSSTVSMKNEEAELRTLHLKERLAKIQGKSCNQSDSEANSLDPYSNVVCLDVLNNREGVSKEIYMKAIKAFKDPDFKVSFVKMLEAMREPILELL
;
A
#
# COMPACT_ATOMS: atom_id res chain seq x y z
N MET A 1 61.14 44.72 4.63
CA MET A 1 61.96 43.65 4.03
C MET A 1 61.00 42.74 3.25
N MET A 2 60.75 43.03 1.97
CA MET A 2 59.79 42.28 1.15
C MET A 2 60.50 41.11 0.48
N MET A 3 60.08 39.89 0.81
CA MET A 3 60.56 38.67 0.18
C MET A 3 60.08 38.62 -1.27
N LYS A 4 61.02 38.62 -2.22
CA LYS A 4 60.74 38.35 -3.63
C LYS A 4 60.50 36.85 -3.78
N LEU A 5 59.24 36.44 -3.89
CA LEU A 5 58.92 35.09 -4.37
C LEU A 5 59.28 35.01 -5.85
N THR A 6 60.22 34.12 -6.16
CA THR A 6 60.69 33.84 -7.51
C THR A 6 59.60 33.14 -8.30
N ARG A 7 59.41 33.60 -9.55
CA ARG A 7 58.42 33.11 -10.53
C ARG A 7 58.42 31.58 -10.73
N PHE A 8 59.53 30.90 -10.41
CA PHE A 8 59.63 29.45 -10.44
C PHE A 8 58.84 28.74 -9.32
N GLN A 9 58.70 29.34 -8.13
CA GLN A 9 57.98 28.73 -7.01
C GLN A 9 56.48 28.64 -7.29
N ILE A 10 55.91 29.68 -7.93
CA ILE A 10 54.49 29.76 -8.27
C ILE A 10 54.10 28.73 -9.36
N LEU A 11 55.02 28.41 -10.27
CA LEU A 11 54.78 27.42 -11.33
C LEU A 11 54.77 25.98 -10.80
N VAL A 12 55.65 25.66 -9.85
CA VAL A 12 55.72 24.32 -9.23
C VAL A 12 54.46 24.05 -8.39
N ASP A 13 54.00 25.03 -7.62
CA ASP A 13 52.78 24.87 -6.80
C ASP A 13 51.50 24.82 -7.66
N GLY A 14 51.48 25.55 -8.79
CA GLY A 14 50.37 25.55 -9.74
C GLY A 14 50.24 24.24 -10.55
N GLU A 15 51.34 23.58 -10.90
CA GLU A 15 51.31 22.28 -11.58
C GLU A 15 50.95 21.15 -10.61
N ASN A 16 51.36 21.24 -9.34
CA ASN A 16 51.05 20.23 -8.34
C ASN A 16 49.55 20.20 -8.01
N TRP A 17 48.89 21.37 -7.92
CA TRP A 17 47.43 21.48 -7.77
C TRP A 17 46.67 20.78 -8.91
N TYR A 18 47.14 20.92 -10.16
CA TYR A 18 46.49 20.37 -11.34
C TYR A 18 46.61 18.84 -11.44
N ILE A 19 47.68 18.27 -10.88
CA ILE A 19 47.92 16.81 -10.81
C ILE A 19 47.14 16.20 -9.63
N GLU A 20 47.03 16.90 -8.51
CA GLU A 20 46.28 16.46 -7.32
C GLU A 20 44.77 16.39 -7.60
N LEU A 21 44.21 17.34 -8.35
CA LEU A 21 42.78 17.36 -8.70
C LEU A 21 42.36 16.25 -9.68
N ARG A 22 43.31 15.69 -10.43
CA ARG A 22 43.09 14.58 -11.38
C ARG A 22 43.22 13.21 -10.73
N ARG A 23 43.65 13.13 -9.46
CA ARG A 23 43.69 11.86 -8.72
C ARG A 23 42.40 11.65 -7.94
N LYS A 24 41.64 10.66 -8.42
CA LYS A 24 40.57 9.89 -7.76
C LYS A 24 39.15 10.41 -7.94
N GLU A 25 38.66 10.32 -9.17
CA GLU A 25 37.36 9.63 -9.28
C GLU A 25 37.61 8.14 -9.02
N PRO A 26 36.94 7.53 -8.02
CA PRO A 26 37.05 6.10 -7.81
C PRO A 26 36.62 5.41 -9.10
N LYS A 27 37.49 4.59 -9.69
CA LYS A 27 37.10 3.69 -10.76
C LYS A 27 36.18 2.64 -10.13
N ILE A 28 34.88 2.94 -10.09
CA ILE A 28 33.84 2.01 -9.64
C ILE A 28 33.96 0.78 -10.53
N SER A 29 34.45 -0.30 -9.95
CA SER A 29 34.66 -1.57 -10.63
C SER A 29 33.29 -2.14 -11.03
N LYS A 30 33.25 -2.98 -12.07
CA LYS A 30 32.03 -3.72 -12.43
C LYS A 30 31.50 -4.56 -11.24
N SER A 31 32.39 -4.99 -10.34
CA SER A 31 32.03 -5.65 -9.08
C SER A 31 31.25 -4.73 -8.13
N ASP A 32 31.65 -3.46 -8.03
CA ASP A 32 31.07 -2.50 -7.09
C ASP A 32 29.65 -2.12 -7.53
N ASN A 33 29.43 -2.05 -8.85
CA ASN A 33 28.08 -1.89 -9.43
C ASN A 33 27.18 -3.10 -9.16
N LEU A 34 27.73 -4.33 -9.21
CA LEU A 34 26.99 -5.55 -8.91
C LEU A 34 26.61 -5.60 -7.42
N GLU A 35 27.54 -5.24 -6.53
CA GLU A 35 27.29 -5.19 -5.08
C GLU A 35 26.21 -4.15 -4.72
N ALA A 36 26.25 -2.97 -5.35
CA ALA A 36 25.19 -1.97 -5.19
C ALA A 36 23.82 -2.49 -5.67
N CYS A 37 23.77 -3.18 -6.81
CA CYS A 37 22.53 -3.80 -7.30
C CYS A 37 22.01 -4.89 -6.34
N MET A 38 22.88 -5.75 -5.82
CA MET A 38 22.50 -6.79 -4.86
C MET A 38 22.01 -6.20 -3.54
N ALA A 39 22.64 -5.13 -3.05
CA ALA A 39 22.21 -4.43 -1.85
C ALA A 39 20.82 -3.80 -2.03
N GLN A 40 20.57 -3.17 -3.19
CA GLN A 40 19.27 -2.60 -3.51
C GLN A 40 18.17 -3.66 -3.63
N TRP A 41 18.47 -4.80 -4.27
CA TRP A 41 17.54 -5.93 -4.36
C TRP A 41 17.23 -6.52 -2.98
N SER A 42 18.26 -6.72 -2.15
CA SER A 42 18.11 -7.24 -0.79
C SER A 42 17.25 -6.32 0.07
N SER A 43 17.48 -5.00 0.00
CA SER A 43 16.66 -3.99 0.68
C SER A 43 15.20 -4.04 0.22
N THR A 44 14.96 -4.13 -1.09
CA THR A 44 13.61 -4.18 -1.66
C THR A 44 12.86 -5.44 -1.24
N VAL A 45 13.54 -6.59 -1.20
CA VAL A 45 12.96 -7.87 -0.75
C VAL A 45 12.69 -7.85 0.75
N SER A 46 13.59 -7.30 1.57
CA SER A 46 13.39 -7.15 3.02
C SER A 46 12.15 -6.31 3.33
N MET A 47 12.01 -5.15 2.68
CA MET A 47 10.86 -4.26 2.87
C MET A 47 9.54 -4.95 2.49
N LYS A 48 9.52 -5.70 1.38
CA LYS A 48 8.35 -6.49 0.98
C LYS A 48 8.05 -7.63 1.94
N ASN A 49 9.07 -8.24 2.55
CA ASN A 49 8.91 -9.28 3.55
C ASN A 49 8.28 -8.73 4.84
N GLU A 50 8.80 -7.61 5.36
CA GLU A 50 8.25 -6.92 6.52
C GLU A 50 6.78 -6.48 6.28
N GLU A 51 6.47 -5.98 5.08
CA GLU A 51 5.10 -5.64 4.71
C GLU A 51 4.19 -6.89 4.65
N ALA A 52 4.68 -8.00 4.12
CA ALA A 52 3.94 -9.26 4.07
C ALA A 52 3.69 -9.85 5.47
N GLU A 53 4.66 -9.74 6.38
CA GLU A 53 4.53 -10.12 7.78
C GLU A 53 3.48 -9.27 8.50
N LEU A 54 3.50 -7.94 8.31
CA LEU A 54 2.49 -7.05 8.88
C LEU A 54 1.07 -7.35 8.34
N ARG A 55 0.95 -7.63 7.04
CA ARG A 55 -0.33 -8.03 6.41
C ARG A 55 -0.85 -9.35 6.96
N THR A 56 0.03 -10.33 7.15
CA THR A 56 -0.36 -11.64 7.71
C THR A 56 -0.71 -11.54 9.19
N LEU A 57 0.01 -10.75 9.99
CA LEU A 57 -0.35 -10.49 11.39
C LEU A 57 -1.71 -9.80 11.52
N HIS A 58 -1.96 -8.77 10.72
CA HIS A 58 -3.25 -8.06 10.70
C HIS A 58 -4.43 -8.98 10.31
N LEU A 59 -4.23 -9.86 9.31
CA LEU A 59 -5.22 -10.86 8.94
C LEU A 59 -5.48 -11.87 10.07
N LYS A 60 -4.42 -12.35 10.73
CA LYS A 60 -4.54 -13.25 11.89
C LYS A 60 -5.31 -12.59 13.05
N GLU A 61 -5.04 -11.33 13.36
CA GLU A 61 -5.76 -10.58 14.40
C GLU A 61 -7.26 -10.42 14.05
N ARG A 62 -7.58 -10.11 12.79
CA ARG A 62 -8.98 -10.03 12.33
C ARG A 62 -9.70 -11.37 12.44
N LEU A 63 -9.05 -12.46 12.05
CA LEU A 63 -9.62 -13.81 12.16
C LEU A 63 -9.84 -14.20 13.62
N ALA A 64 -8.90 -13.90 14.52
CA ALA A 64 -9.05 -14.14 15.95
C ALA A 64 -10.20 -13.32 16.56
N LYS A 65 -10.41 -12.06 16.12
CA LYS A 65 -11.55 -11.23 16.55
C LYS A 65 -12.89 -11.82 16.10
N ILE A 66 -12.95 -12.41 14.91
CA ILE A 66 -14.16 -13.07 14.38
C ILE A 66 -14.43 -14.38 15.14
N GLN A 67 -13.38 -15.20 15.34
CA GLN A 67 -13.48 -16.46 16.06
C GLN A 67 -13.81 -16.26 17.55
N GLY A 68 -13.24 -15.24 18.20
CA GLY A 68 -13.55 -14.86 19.58
C GLY A 68 -14.96 -14.27 19.75
N LYS A 69 -15.52 -13.63 18.73
CA LYS A 69 -16.93 -13.18 18.71
C LYS A 69 -17.92 -14.35 18.61
N SER A 70 -17.48 -15.49 18.06
CA SER A 70 -18.33 -16.66 17.81
C SER A 70 -18.59 -17.52 19.05
N CYS A 71 -17.95 -17.27 20.19
CA CYS A 71 -18.03 -18.14 21.37
C CYS A 71 -19.11 -17.72 22.40
N ASN A 72 -19.76 -16.57 22.24
CA ASN A 72 -20.72 -16.04 23.24
C ASN A 72 -22.09 -15.70 22.65
N GLN A 73 -22.61 -16.50 21.71
CA GLN A 73 -24.04 -16.43 21.36
C GLN A 73 -24.69 -17.78 21.62
N SER A 74 -25.38 -17.78 22.75
CA SER A 74 -26.37 -18.74 23.24
C SER A 74 -27.28 -19.30 22.17
N ASP A 75 -27.65 -20.56 22.36
CA ASP A 75 -28.73 -21.29 21.70
C ASP A 75 -29.94 -20.40 21.37
N SER A 76 -30.17 -20.19 20.08
CA SER A 76 -31.44 -19.75 19.52
C SER A 76 -31.45 -20.12 18.04
N GLU A 77 -32.18 -21.19 17.73
CA GLU A 77 -32.74 -21.59 16.42
C GLU A 77 -31.90 -21.38 15.14
N ALA A 78 -31.51 -22.50 14.53
CA ALA A 78 -31.27 -22.70 13.10
C ALA A 78 -31.08 -21.41 12.27
N ASN A 79 -29.85 -20.89 12.25
CA ASN A 79 -29.47 -19.71 11.47
C ASN A 79 -29.57 -20.00 9.95
N SER A 80 -30.77 -19.92 9.37
CA SER A 80 -30.88 -19.38 8.03
C SER A 80 -30.44 -17.93 8.12
N LEU A 81 -29.19 -17.63 7.77
CA LEU A 81 -28.73 -16.25 7.60
C LEU A 81 -29.74 -15.56 6.69
N ASP A 82 -30.42 -14.53 7.20
CA ASP A 82 -31.33 -13.72 6.41
C ASP A 82 -30.59 -13.24 5.14
N PRO A 83 -31.00 -13.73 3.95
CA PRO A 83 -30.31 -13.41 2.70
C PRO A 83 -30.45 -11.93 2.33
N TYR A 84 -31.29 -11.17 3.05
CA TYR A 84 -31.51 -9.74 2.87
C TYR A 84 -31.05 -8.94 4.11
N SER A 85 -30.14 -9.51 4.90
CA SER A 85 -29.50 -8.81 6.00
C SER A 85 -28.60 -7.66 5.49
N ASN A 86 -28.35 -6.68 6.37
CA ASN A 86 -27.43 -5.58 6.05
C ASN A 86 -26.02 -6.08 5.72
N VAL A 87 -25.58 -7.15 6.40
CA VAL A 87 -24.26 -7.75 6.17
C VAL A 87 -24.16 -8.26 4.73
N VAL A 88 -25.17 -9.01 4.26
CA VAL A 88 -25.21 -9.50 2.88
C VAL A 88 -25.23 -8.35 1.87
N CYS A 89 -26.03 -7.30 2.13
CA CYS A 89 -26.09 -6.13 1.23
C CYS A 89 -24.75 -5.40 1.14
N LEU A 90 -24.02 -5.28 2.26
CA LEU A 90 -22.69 -4.66 2.30
C LEU A 90 -21.65 -5.54 1.61
N ASP A 91 -21.71 -6.85 1.76
CA ASP A 91 -20.79 -7.76 1.05
C ASP A 91 -20.98 -7.66 -0.46
N VAL A 92 -22.23 -7.61 -0.95
CA VAL A 92 -22.52 -7.39 -2.37
C VAL A 92 -21.97 -6.04 -2.87
N LEU A 93 -22.09 -4.99 -2.05
CA LEU A 93 -21.58 -3.66 -2.40
C LEU A 93 -20.04 -3.59 -2.40
N ASN A 94 -19.38 -4.24 -1.45
CA ASN A 94 -17.93 -4.26 -1.29
C ASN A 94 -17.23 -5.10 -2.37
N ASN A 95 -17.89 -6.12 -2.89
CA ASN A 95 -17.36 -6.94 -3.98
C ASN A 95 -17.39 -6.21 -5.35
N ARG A 96 -18.05 -5.05 -5.43
CA ARG A 96 -18.05 -4.23 -6.64
C ARG A 96 -16.85 -3.29 -6.68
N GLU A 97 -16.13 -3.31 -7.79
CA GLU A 97 -15.01 -2.42 -8.05
C GLU A 97 -15.53 -1.06 -8.58
N GLY A 98 -14.89 0.05 -8.18
CA GLY A 98 -15.17 1.37 -8.74
C GLY A 98 -16.36 2.15 -8.15
N VAL A 99 -17.03 1.66 -7.10
CA VAL A 99 -18.12 2.41 -6.44
C VAL A 99 -17.57 3.66 -5.76
N SER A 100 -18.08 4.84 -6.15
CA SER A 100 -17.65 6.10 -5.52
C SER A 100 -18.06 6.16 -4.04
N LYS A 101 -17.32 6.95 -3.25
CA LYS A 101 -17.63 7.14 -1.83
C LYS A 101 -19.02 7.73 -1.62
N GLU A 102 -19.48 8.66 -2.46
CA GLU A 102 -20.82 9.23 -2.33
C GLU A 102 -21.90 8.17 -2.56
N ILE A 103 -21.76 7.37 -3.63
CA ILE A 103 -22.69 6.30 -3.99
C ILE A 103 -22.73 5.24 -2.88
N TYR A 104 -21.57 4.86 -2.34
CA TYR A 104 -21.46 3.91 -1.24
C TYR A 104 -22.23 4.40 0.01
N MET A 105 -22.11 5.68 0.36
CA MET A 105 -22.82 6.24 1.52
C MET A 105 -24.33 6.37 1.30
N LYS A 106 -24.77 6.63 0.06
CA LYS A 106 -26.20 6.60 -0.32
C LYS A 106 -26.77 5.18 -0.20
N ALA A 107 -26.05 4.17 -0.67
CA ALA A 107 -26.43 2.77 -0.55
C ALA A 107 -26.65 2.34 0.92
N ILE A 108 -25.72 2.71 1.82
CA ILE A 108 -25.85 2.42 3.25
C ILE A 108 -27.14 3.02 3.84
N LYS A 109 -27.50 4.24 3.43
CA LYS A 109 -28.74 4.87 3.90
C LYS A 109 -29.97 4.14 3.37
N ALA A 110 -29.96 3.72 2.12
CA ALA A 110 -31.06 3.00 1.49
C ALA A 110 -31.25 1.58 2.04
N PHE A 111 -30.19 0.90 2.51
CA PHE A 111 -30.33 -0.41 3.17
C PHE A 111 -31.10 -0.39 4.49
N LYS A 112 -31.45 0.79 5.02
CA LYS A 112 -32.42 0.88 6.13
C LYS A 112 -33.82 0.42 5.72
N ASP A 113 -34.14 0.51 4.44
CA ASP A 113 -35.39 0.04 3.86
C ASP A 113 -35.29 -1.47 3.55
N PRO A 114 -36.11 -2.33 4.20
CA PRO A 114 -36.12 -3.76 3.96
C PRO A 114 -36.48 -4.13 2.51
N ASP A 115 -37.38 -3.39 1.87
CA ASP A 115 -37.82 -3.68 0.50
C ASP A 115 -36.72 -3.34 -0.51
N PHE A 116 -35.97 -2.27 -0.23
CA PHE A 116 -34.78 -1.93 -0.99
C PHE A 116 -33.71 -3.02 -0.89
N LYS A 117 -33.46 -3.58 0.30
CA LYS A 117 -32.48 -4.68 0.46
C LYS A 117 -32.85 -5.91 -0.35
N VAL A 118 -34.11 -6.34 -0.28
CA VAL A 118 -34.61 -7.47 -1.06
C VAL A 118 -34.41 -7.22 -2.55
N SER A 119 -34.77 -6.02 -3.01
CA SER A 119 -34.63 -5.61 -4.40
C SER A 119 -33.17 -5.57 -4.83
N PHE A 120 -32.29 -4.96 -4.04
CA PHE A 120 -30.86 -4.82 -4.32
C PHE A 120 -30.16 -6.18 -4.45
N VAL A 121 -30.44 -7.12 -3.54
CA VAL A 121 -29.86 -8.47 -3.58
C VAL A 121 -30.33 -9.23 -4.82
N LYS A 122 -31.63 -9.17 -5.16
CA LYS A 122 -32.21 -9.89 -6.32
C LYS A 122 -31.90 -9.26 -7.67
N MET A 123 -31.57 -7.98 -7.70
CA MET A 123 -31.33 -7.21 -8.91
C MET A 123 -30.05 -7.66 -9.63
N LEU A 124 -30.09 -7.63 -10.96
CA LEU A 124 -28.92 -7.88 -11.80
C LEU A 124 -27.81 -6.89 -11.47
N GLU A 125 -26.57 -7.38 -11.46
CA GLU A 125 -25.41 -6.56 -11.10
C GLU A 125 -25.32 -5.28 -11.94
N ALA A 126 -25.60 -5.36 -13.24
CA ALA A 126 -25.59 -4.22 -14.16
C ALA A 126 -26.58 -3.10 -13.80
N MET A 127 -27.65 -3.40 -13.06
CA MET A 127 -28.69 -2.44 -12.71
C MET A 127 -28.44 -1.75 -11.36
N ARG A 128 -27.56 -2.30 -10.52
CA ARG A 128 -27.33 -1.81 -9.16
C ARG A 128 -26.75 -0.41 -9.14
N GLU A 129 -25.76 -0.12 -9.98
CA GLU A 129 -25.08 1.18 -10.01
C GLU A 129 -25.95 2.33 -10.51
N PRO A 130 -26.65 2.22 -11.65
CA PRO A 130 -27.62 3.23 -12.06
C PRO A 130 -28.66 3.53 -10.98
N ILE A 131 -29.13 2.50 -10.26
CA ILE A 131 -30.10 2.68 -9.18
C ILE A 131 -29.49 3.36 -7.97
N LEU A 132 -28.24 3.05 -7.62
CA LEU A 132 -27.55 3.72 -6.52
C LEU A 132 -27.20 5.19 -6.83
N GLU A 133 -27.01 5.54 -8.10
CA GLU A 133 -26.83 6.93 -8.54
C GLU A 133 -28.11 7.77 -8.38
N LEU A 134 -29.28 7.14 -8.48
CA LEU A 134 -30.60 7.77 -8.34
C LEU A 134 -31.05 7.99 -6.89
N LEU A 135 -30.39 7.37 -5.91
CA LEU A 135 -30.62 7.56 -4.47
C LEU A 135 -30.08 8.90 -3.95
#